data_AF-A0A6L5XKW5-F1
#
_entry.id   AF-A0A6L5XKW5-F1
#
_cell.length_a   1.000
_cell.length_b   1.000
_cell.length_c   1.000
_cell.angle_alpha   90.00
_cell.angle_beta   90.00
_cell.angle_gamma   90.00
#
_symmetry.space_group_name_H-M   'P 1'
#
loop_
_entity.id
_entity.type
_entity.pdbx_description
1 polymer ?
#
loop_
_entity_poly.entity_id
_entity_poly.type
_entity_poly.pdbx_seq_one_letter_code
_entity_poly.pdbx_strand_id
1 'polypeptide(L)'
;MKFIESASPFTEQLERIQQITGTHSQMELAAYLGIRRSTVTNAKRLGTIPAEWLLTLLRVANVNPEWILTGVGPCRIRRHAPDVYEDEDITRERQKDREALQRLSSRALADELVRRIAVAEGERFLSPSTQA
;
A
#
# COMPACT_ATOMS: atom_id res chain seq x y z
N MET A 1 4.80 33.34 22.79
CA MET A 1 3.78 32.38 22.32
C MET A 1 3.75 32.43 20.80
N LYS A 2 4.27 31.40 20.12
CA LYS A 2 4.05 31.25 18.67
C LYS A 2 2.63 30.74 18.50
N PHE A 3 1.77 31.52 17.85
CA PHE A 3 0.52 31.01 17.32
C PHE A 3 0.89 29.90 16.34
N ILE A 4 0.59 28.65 16.69
CA ILE A 4 0.55 27.59 15.70
C ILE A 4 -0.68 27.91 14.88
N GLU A 5 -0.49 28.64 13.78
CA GLU A 5 -1.49 28.79 12.75
C GLU A 5 -1.85 27.37 12.32
N SER A 6 -3.00 26.87 12.77
CA SER A 6 -3.45 25.52 12.45
C SER A 6 -3.49 25.42 10.93
N ALA A 7 -2.62 24.60 10.36
CA ALA A 7 -2.53 24.44 8.92
C ALA A 7 -3.92 24.10 8.37
N SER A 8 -4.29 24.70 7.24
CA SER A 8 -5.55 24.36 6.58
C SER A 8 -5.62 22.84 6.39
N PRO A 9 -6.77 22.18 6.59
CA PRO A 9 -6.92 20.74 6.37
C PRO A 9 -6.38 20.32 5.00
N PHE A 10 -6.55 21.17 3.99
CA PHE A 10 -5.98 20.97 2.66
C PHE A 10 -4.46 20.83 2.67
N THR A 11 -3.75 21.69 3.42
CA THR A 11 -2.28 21.67 3.47
C THR A 11 -1.78 20.37 4.07
N GLU A 12 -2.37 19.92 5.18
CA GLU A 12 -1.98 18.65 5.81
C GLU A 12 -2.29 17.44 4.91
N GLN A 13 -3.46 17.45 4.27
CA GLN A 13 -3.85 16.40 3.32
C GLN A 13 -2.91 16.36 2.13
N LEU A 14 -2.55 17.53 1.58
CA LEU A 14 -1.62 17.64 0.46
C LEU A 14 -0.21 17.20 0.86
N GLU A 15 0.26 17.53 2.06
CA GLU A 15 1.54 17.06 2.60
C GLU A 15 1.58 15.54 2.71
N ARG A 16 0.52 14.90 3.23
CA ARG A 16 0.41 13.44 3.27
C ARG A 16 0.45 12.82 1.87
N ILE A 17 -0.23 13.44 0.90
CA ILE A 17 -0.18 13.02 -0.51
C ILE A 17 1.23 13.17 -1.08
N GLN A 18 1.90 14.29 -0.85
CA GLN A 18 3.26 14.53 -1.34
C GLN A 18 4.27 13.58 -0.71
N GLN A 19 4.15 13.31 0.59
CA GLN A 19 4.98 12.34 1.31
C GLN A 19 4.85 10.94 0.75
N ILE A 20 3.62 10.46 0.48
CA ILE A 20 3.41 9.08 -0.01
C ILE A 20 3.76 8.91 -1.48
N THR A 21 3.61 9.98 -2.28
CA THR A 21 3.92 9.97 -3.71
C THR A 21 5.38 10.34 -4.01
N GLY A 22 6.09 10.92 -3.04
CA GLY A 22 7.44 11.46 -3.24
C GLY A 22 7.49 12.68 -4.16
N THR A 23 6.38 13.43 -4.26
CA THR A 23 6.27 14.57 -5.18
C THR A 23 6.50 15.88 -4.44
N HIS A 24 7.23 16.79 -5.07
CA HIS A 24 7.60 18.09 -4.48
C HIS A 24 7.04 19.27 -5.28
N SER A 25 6.52 19.03 -6.49
CA SER A 25 5.94 20.05 -7.35
C SER A 25 4.51 19.73 -7.80
N GLN A 26 3.74 20.77 -8.17
CA GLN A 26 2.40 20.58 -8.76
C GLN A 26 2.46 19.79 -10.07
N MET A 27 3.57 19.89 -10.80
CA MET A 27 3.77 19.19 -12.07
C MET A 27 3.98 17.69 -11.83
N GLU A 28 4.85 17.34 -10.87
CA GLU A 28 5.08 15.95 -10.47
C GLU A 28 3.81 15.30 -9.91
N LEU A 29 3.07 15.99 -9.04
CA LEU A 29 1.81 15.45 -8.52
C LEU A 29 0.78 15.25 -9.64
N ALA A 30 0.68 16.18 -10.58
CA ALA A 30 -0.19 16.04 -11.73
C ALA A 30 0.19 14.84 -12.60
N ALA A 31 1.50 14.64 -12.84
CA ALA A 31 2.01 13.49 -13.57
C ALA A 31 1.73 12.18 -12.84
N TYR A 32 1.96 12.13 -11.52
CA TYR A 32 1.67 10.94 -10.70
C TYR A 32 0.18 10.56 -10.76
N LEU A 33 -0.71 11.56 -10.67
CA LEU A 33 -2.15 11.35 -10.71
C LEU A 33 -2.71 11.16 -12.12
N GLY A 34 -1.91 11.34 -13.18
CA GLY A 34 -2.37 11.25 -14.56
C GLY A 34 -3.34 12.36 -14.97
N ILE A 35 -3.24 13.55 -14.37
CA ILE A 35 -4.14 14.70 -14.61
C ILE A 35 -3.36 15.92 -15.11
N ARG A 36 -4.09 16.94 -15.56
CA ARG A 36 -3.49 18.22 -15.97
C ARG A 36 -3.01 19.01 -14.74
N ARG A 37 -1.87 19.70 -14.84
CA ARG A 37 -1.36 20.61 -13.79
C ARG A 37 -2.39 21.65 -13.35
N SER A 38 -3.18 22.18 -14.29
CA SER A 38 -4.25 23.15 -14.00
C SER A 38 -5.31 22.60 -13.04
N THR A 39 -5.57 21.29 -13.06
CA THR A 39 -6.47 20.62 -12.12
C THR A 39 -5.93 20.68 -10.69
N VAL A 40 -4.61 20.47 -10.52
CA VAL A 40 -3.92 20.63 -9.22
C VAL A 40 -3.95 22.07 -8.74
N THR A 41 -3.68 23.03 -9.63
CA THR A 41 -3.75 24.46 -9.31
C THR A 41 -5.16 24.87 -8.86
N ASN A 42 -6.21 24.39 -9.55
CA ASN A 42 -7.59 24.69 -9.17
C ASN A 42 -7.97 24.08 -7.82
N ALA A 43 -7.60 22.81 -7.57
CA ALA A 43 -7.83 22.16 -6.28
C ALA A 43 -7.16 22.93 -5.11
N LYS A 44 -5.92 23.40 -5.33
CA LYS A 44 -5.20 24.23 -4.36
C LYS A 44 -5.87 25.58 -4.11
N ARG A 45 -6.41 26.22 -5.15
CA ARG A 45 -7.19 27.47 -5.01
C ARG A 45 -8.48 27.26 -4.24
N LEU A 46 -9.16 26.13 -4.46
CA LEU A 46 -10.40 25.77 -3.77
C LEU A 46 -10.16 25.19 -2.36
N GLY A 47 -8.91 24.88 -2.02
CA GLY A 47 -8.56 24.28 -0.72
C GLY A 47 -9.26 22.93 -0.49
N THR A 48 -9.48 22.14 -1.54
CA THR A 48 -10.21 20.86 -1.45
C THR A 48 -9.45 19.77 -2.18
N ILE A 49 -9.37 18.58 -1.58
CA ILE A 49 -8.84 17.38 -2.23
C ILE A 49 -9.96 16.70 -3.03
N PRO A 50 -9.84 16.58 -4.37
CA PRO A 50 -10.84 15.89 -5.18
C PRO A 50 -10.90 14.39 -4.86
N ALA A 51 -12.11 13.82 -4.82
CA ALA A 51 -12.31 12.39 -4.59
C ALA A 51 -11.54 11.51 -5.61
N GLU A 52 -11.44 11.94 -6.87
CA GLU A 52 -10.68 11.24 -7.91
C GLU A 52 -9.19 11.06 -7.56
N TRP A 53 -8.60 11.99 -6.80
CA TRP A 53 -7.21 11.83 -6.36
C TRP A 53 -7.10 10.69 -5.36
N LEU A 54 -8.01 10.64 -4.39
CA LEU A 54 -8.08 9.59 -3.38
C LEU A 54 -8.29 8.22 -4.03
N LEU A 55 -9.21 8.14 -5.00
CA LEU A 55 -9.47 6.91 -5.75
C LEU A 55 -8.26 6.47 -6.58
N THR A 56 -7.55 7.42 -7.17
CA THR A 56 -6.33 7.13 -7.92
C THR A 56 -5.25 6.60 -7.00
N LEU A 57 -4.97 7.28 -5.89
CA LEU A 57 -3.98 6.87 -4.88
C LEU A 57 -4.31 5.51 -4.24
N LEU A 58 -5.60 5.25 -4.00
CA LEU A 58 -6.07 3.95 -3.56
C LEU A 58 -5.76 2.86 -4.60
N ARG A 59 -6.09 3.08 -5.87
CA ARG A 59 -5.89 2.08 -6.93
C ARG A 59 -4.41 1.80 -7.22
N VAL A 60 -3.60 2.86 -7.35
CA VAL A 60 -2.21 2.73 -7.84
C VAL A 60 -1.21 2.48 -6.71
N ALA A 61 -1.48 3.00 -5.51
CA ALA A 61 -0.56 2.95 -4.39
C ALA A 61 -1.16 2.33 -3.12
N ASN A 62 -2.42 1.89 -3.17
CA ASN A 62 -3.08 1.20 -2.06
C ASN A 62 -3.09 2.05 -0.77
N VAL A 63 -3.15 3.37 -0.94
CA VAL A 63 -3.17 4.37 0.14
C VAL A 63 -4.59 4.48 0.68
N ASN A 64 -4.72 4.54 2.00
CA ASN A 64 -5.99 4.70 2.67
C ASN A 64 -6.50 6.16 2.53
N PRO A 65 -7.66 6.40 1.89
CA PRO A 65 -8.24 7.74 1.77
C PRO A 65 -8.51 8.39 3.12
N GLU A 66 -8.93 7.62 4.12
CA GLU A 66 -9.25 8.13 5.45
C GLU A 66 -8.00 8.73 6.11
N TRP A 67 -6.88 8.01 6.03
CA TRP A 67 -5.60 8.51 6.54
C TRP A 67 -5.14 9.79 5.81
N ILE A 68 -5.38 9.91 4.50
CA ILE A 68 -5.10 11.16 3.78
C ILE A 68 -5.94 12.30 4.36
N LEU A 69 -7.24 12.08 4.58
CA LEU A 69 -8.18 13.12 5.00
C LEU A 69 -8.00 13.55 6.45
N THR A 70 -7.80 12.60 7.36
CA THR A 70 -7.82 12.82 8.81
C THR A 70 -6.46 12.64 9.49
N GLY A 71 -5.50 11.98 8.82
CA GLY A 71 -4.22 11.60 9.43
C GLY A 71 -4.32 10.41 10.38
N VAL A 72 -5.51 9.81 10.55
CA VAL A 72 -5.76 8.74 11.52
C VAL A 72 -5.71 7.37 10.84
N GLY A 73 -5.19 6.38 11.58
CA GLY A 73 -5.15 4.99 11.14
C GLY A 73 -3.98 4.66 10.21
N PRO A 74 -3.98 3.46 9.60
CA PRO A 74 -2.89 3.03 8.74
C PRO A 74 -2.90 3.78 7.40
N CYS A 75 -1.72 4.19 6.94
CA CYS A 75 -1.55 4.90 5.67
C CYS A 75 -1.82 4.04 4.43
N ARG A 76 -1.71 2.71 4.56
CA ARG A 76 -1.98 1.75 3.49
C ARG A 76 -3.02 0.74 3.93
N ILE A 77 -3.90 0.37 3.01
CA ILE A 77 -4.90 -0.68 3.25
C ILE A 77 -4.19 -2.02 3.16
N ARG A 78 -4.39 -2.94 4.11
CA ARG A 78 -3.92 -4.32 3.90
C ARG A 78 -4.75 -4.95 2.80
N ARG A 79 -4.11 -5.36 1.70
CA ARG A 79 -4.76 -6.32 0.80
C ARG A 79 -4.85 -7.63 1.56
N HIS A 80 -6.06 -8.01 1.95
CA HIS A 80 -6.29 -9.41 2.26
C HIS A 80 -6.02 -10.20 0.97
N ALA A 81 -5.37 -11.35 1.13
CA ALA A 81 -5.39 -12.34 0.06
C ALA A 81 -6.86 -12.55 -0.36
N PRO A 82 -7.16 -12.80 -1.64
CA PRO A 82 -8.51 -13.19 -2.02
C PRO A 82 -8.98 -14.28 -1.06
N ASP A 83 -10.26 -14.25 -0.67
CA ASP A 83 -10.91 -15.37 0.02
C ASP A 83 -10.80 -16.56 -0.94
N VAL A 84 -9.65 -17.23 -0.91
CA VAL A 84 -9.55 -18.62 -1.27
C VAL A 84 -10.46 -19.26 -0.25
N TYR A 85 -11.55 -19.90 -0.70
CA TYR A 85 -12.28 -20.81 0.15
C TYR A 85 -11.25 -21.82 0.66
N GLU A 86 -10.74 -21.57 1.87
CA GLU A 86 -9.78 -22.45 2.48
C GLU A 86 -10.59 -23.69 2.87
N ASP A 87 -10.30 -24.82 2.22
CA ASP A 87 -10.75 -26.10 2.73
C ASP A 87 -10.27 -26.24 4.18
N GLU A 88 -11.06 -26.83 5.07
CA GLU A 88 -10.74 -26.93 6.50
C GLU A 88 -9.35 -27.55 6.73
N ASP A 89 -8.97 -28.48 5.85
CA ASP A 89 -7.68 -29.14 5.88
C ASP A 89 -6.52 -28.18 5.52
N ILE A 90 -6.73 -27.25 4.58
CA ILE A 90 -5.74 -26.22 4.22
C ILE A 90 -5.56 -25.25 5.39
N THR A 91 -6.64 -24.81 6.03
CA THR A 91 -6.56 -23.90 7.19
C THR A 91 -5.86 -24.58 8.38
N ARG A 92 -6.18 -25.85 8.65
CA ARG A 92 -5.55 -26.64 9.72
C ARG A 92 -4.05 -26.81 9.48
N GLU A 93 -3.64 -27.11 8.25
CA GLU A 93 -2.22 -27.30 7.93
C GLU A 93 -1.45 -25.97 8.05
N ARG A 94 -2.02 -24.86 7.54
CA ARG A 94 -1.44 -23.51 7.73
C ARG A 94 -1.31 -23.13 9.19
N GLN A 95 -2.28 -23.50 10.03
CA GLN A 95 -2.26 -23.23 11.46
C GLN A 95 -1.14 -24.02 12.16
N LYS A 96 -0.99 -25.31 11.86
CA LYS A 96 0.12 -26.13 12.39
C LYS A 96 1.47 -25.56 11.97
N ASP A 97 1.62 -25.22 10.70
CA ASP A 97 2.80 -24.56 10.17
C ASP A 97 3.11 -23.27 10.94
N ARG A 98 2.10 -22.41 11.13
CA ARG A 98 2.27 -21.16 11.87
C ARG A 98 2.69 -21.39 13.31
N GLU A 99 2.09 -22.34 14.01
CA GLU A 99 2.45 -22.69 15.38
C GLU A 99 3.84 -23.31 15.48
N ALA A 100 4.25 -24.10 14.49
CA ALA A 100 5.62 -24.61 14.40
C ALA A 100 6.61 -23.46 14.24
N LEU A 101 6.35 -22.53 13.31
CA LEU A 101 7.17 -21.34 13.07
C LEU A 101 7.30 -20.44 14.31
N GLN A 102 6.21 -20.28 15.08
CA GLN A 102 6.22 -19.48 16.31
C GLN A 102 7.09 -20.08 17.43
N ARG A 103 7.33 -21.39 17.41
CA ARG A 103 8.20 -22.07 18.38
C ARG A 103 9.67 -22.06 17.97
N LEU A 104 10.00 -21.66 16.74
CA LEU A 104 11.37 -21.63 16.26
C LEU A 104 12.16 -20.47 16.88
N SER A 105 13.45 -20.70 17.10
CA SER A 105 14.39 -19.61 17.36
C SER A 105 14.53 -18.73 16.12
N SER A 106 14.93 -17.47 16.29
CA SER A 106 15.05 -16.50 15.18
C SER A 106 15.94 -16.99 14.03
N ARG A 107 16.96 -17.80 14.33
CA ARG A 107 17.84 -18.41 13.32
C ARG A 107 17.11 -19.47 12.49
N ALA A 108 16.38 -20.37 13.13
CA ALA A 108 15.64 -21.42 12.43
C ALA A 108 14.50 -20.86 11.58
N LEU A 109 13.88 -19.74 12.02
CA LEU A 109 12.88 -19.04 11.20
C LEU A 109 13.50 -18.43 9.93
N ALA A 110 14.71 -17.87 10.02
CA ALA A 110 15.42 -17.35 8.86
C ALA A 110 15.75 -18.45 7.85
N ASP A 111 16.25 -19.59 8.31
CA ASP A 111 16.57 -20.74 7.46
C ASP A 111 15.31 -21.28 6.75
N GLU A 112 14.17 -21.35 7.43
CA GLU A 112 12.90 -21.79 6.84
C GLU A 112 12.35 -20.78 5.81
N LEU A 113 12.51 -19.47 6.03
CA LEU A 113 12.16 -18.46 5.03
C LEU A 113 13.00 -18.61 3.76
N VAL A 114 14.32 -18.80 3.90
CA VAL A 114 15.23 -19.03 2.76
C VAL A 114 14.81 -20.29 1.99
N ARG A 115 14.48 -21.37 2.70
CA ARG A 115 14.00 -22.62 2.09
C ARG A 115 12.72 -22.41 1.28
N ARG A 116 11.72 -21.72 1.84
CA ARG A 116 10.43 -21.46 1.18
C ARG A 116 10.57 -20.58 -0.07
N ILE A 117 11.46 -19.57 -0.02
CA ILE A 117 11.76 -18.74 -1.20
C ILE A 117 12.37 -19.61 -2.30
N ALA A 118 13.35 -20.46 -1.97
CA ALA A 118 13.98 -21.35 -2.95
C ALA A 118 12.99 -22.32 -3.61
N VAL A 119 12.03 -22.87 -2.84
CA VAL A 119 10.96 -23.74 -3.39
C VAL A 119 10.05 -22.95 -4.32
N ALA A 120 9.57 -21.78 -3.91
CA ALA A 120 8.69 -20.94 -4.70
C ALA A 120 9.36 -20.42 -5.99
N GLU A 121 10.67 -20.20 -5.96
CA GLU A 121 11.46 -19.86 -7.15
C GLU A 121 11.64 -21.09 -8.06
N GLY A 122 11.95 -22.27 -7.50
CA GLY A 122 12.11 -23.52 -8.25
C GLY A 122 10.84 -23.96 -9.00
N GLU A 123 9.66 -23.78 -8.39
CA GLU A 123 8.37 -24.06 -9.04
C GLU A 123 8.09 -23.15 -10.24
N ARG A 124 8.59 -21.89 -10.21
CA ARG A 124 8.48 -20.97 -11.36
C ARG A 124 9.35 -21.40 -12.54
N PHE A 125 10.46 -22.11 -12.31
CA PHE A 125 11.34 -22.60 -13.38
C PHE A 125 10.87 -23.90 -14.04
N LEU A 126 9.93 -24.63 -13.41
CA LEU A 126 9.39 -25.90 -13.94
C LEU A 126 8.07 -25.74 -14.73
N SER A 127 7.61 -24.51 -14.99
CA SER A 127 6.49 -24.29 -15.92
C SER A 127 6.99 -24.45 -17.37
N PRO A 128 6.57 -25.49 -18.11
CA PRO A 128 6.93 -25.60 -19.51
C PRO A 128 6.27 -24.44 -20.27
N SER A 129 7.08 -23.73 -21.04
CA SER A 129 6.58 -22.75 -22.00
C SER A 129 5.66 -23.45 -23.01
N THR A 130 4.35 -23.38 -22.80
CA THR A 130 3.38 -23.66 -23.86
C THR A 130 3.42 -22.48 -24.82
N GLN A 131 4.31 -22.57 -25.82
CA GLN A 131 4.15 -21.87 -27.09
C GLN A 131 3.24 -22.72 -27.97
N ALA A 132 2.11 -22.13 -28.39
CA ALA A 132 1.38 -22.44 -29.60
C ALA A 132 0.82 -21.12 -30.14
#